data_AF-X6M5V1-F1
#
_entry.id   AF-X6M5V1-F1
#
_cell.length_a   1.000
_cell.length_b   1.000
_cell.length_c   1.000
_cell.angle_alpha   90.00
_cell.angle_beta   90.00
_cell.angle_gamma   90.00
#
_symmetry.space_group_name_H-M   'P 1'
#
loop_
_entity.id
_entity.type
_entity.pdbx_description
1 polymer ?
#
loop_
_entity_poly.entity_id
_entity_poly.type
_entity_poly.pdbx_seq_one_letter_code
_entity_poly.pdbx_strand_id
1 'polypeptide(L)'
;MPGWQGIERADSVVLDPHKSFFLPYGTGCLLVRDKRSLLKANKATGAYMHEPYSLDGIPNDLSDMGPELSRRFRGLGVWLPIKMYGMDVFRKELELKLDLTQYAVQQIAAIPYIKIMTQPKLTIFAFRLELDDTDEEIKDKMNRDLLDSVNKRGNIVLSAIRSCAKSESNEKGKGVDVFCLRMVILSQRTQLEQVRQAIQDIKDAANELSWSLGRGFVKAINQSDKFRVFLSEINHKIIQLRKLGINVCFFLDLE
;
A
#
# COMPACT_ATOMS: atom_id res chain seq x y z
N MET A 1 4.72 7.17 -20.19
CA MET A 1 4.29 7.26 -18.78
C MET A 1 3.76 8.65 -18.49
N PRO A 2 2.44 8.83 -18.36
CA PRO A 2 1.87 10.09 -17.88
C PRO A 2 2.25 10.28 -16.40
N GLY A 3 2.78 11.44 -16.03
CA GLY A 3 3.11 11.76 -14.62
C GLY A 3 4.32 12.65 -14.40
N TRP A 4 5.19 12.81 -15.40
CA TRP A 4 6.43 13.59 -15.28
C TRP A 4 6.43 14.91 -16.06
N GLN A 5 5.29 15.29 -16.66
CA GLN A 5 5.14 16.58 -17.32
C GLN A 5 5.40 17.72 -16.33
N GLY A 6 6.32 18.63 -16.66
CA GLY A 6 6.73 19.71 -15.77
C GLY A 6 8.00 19.44 -14.98
N ILE A 7 8.58 18.23 -15.04
CA ILE A 7 9.85 17.94 -14.37
C ILE A 7 10.99 18.82 -14.91
N GLU A 8 10.91 19.22 -16.17
CA GLU A 8 11.86 20.13 -16.83
C GLU A 8 11.88 21.54 -16.23
N ARG A 9 10.93 21.88 -15.34
CA ARG A 9 10.90 23.15 -14.58
C ARG A 9 11.46 23.02 -13.16
N ALA A 10 11.77 21.82 -12.68
CA ALA A 10 12.27 21.60 -11.33
C ALA A 10 13.72 22.11 -11.17
N ASP A 11 14.04 22.76 -10.06
CA ASP A 11 15.43 23.15 -9.75
C ASP A 11 16.28 21.95 -9.34
N SER A 12 15.64 20.93 -8.79
CA SER A 12 16.27 19.67 -8.42
C SER A 12 15.28 18.50 -8.49
N VAL A 13 15.81 17.29 -8.68
CA VAL A 13 15.06 16.03 -8.70
C VAL A 13 15.81 15.03 -7.84
N VAL A 14 15.08 14.38 -6.92
CA VAL A 14 15.62 13.28 -6.11
C VAL A 14 15.07 11.96 -6.62
N LEU A 15 15.95 10.98 -6.73
CA LEU A 15 15.64 9.62 -7.10
C LEU A 15 16.26 8.67 -6.08
N ASP A 16 15.57 7.58 -5.82
CA ASP A 16 16.06 6.50 -4.98
C ASP A 16 16.29 5.26 -5.84
N PRO A 17 17.48 5.09 -6.43
CA PRO A 17 17.82 3.87 -7.16
C PRO A 17 17.59 2.58 -6.36
N HIS A 18 17.68 2.65 -5.04
CA HIS A 18 17.39 1.52 -4.18
C HIS A 18 15.89 1.13 -4.07
N LYS A 19 15.00 1.89 -4.71
CA LYS A 19 13.57 1.58 -4.83
C LYS A 19 13.30 0.94 -6.20
N SER A 20 12.71 1.70 -7.13
CA SER A 20 12.24 1.19 -8.43
C SER A 20 13.34 0.89 -9.45
N PHE A 21 14.61 1.04 -9.05
CA PHE A 21 15.76 0.60 -9.84
C PHE A 21 16.45 -0.64 -9.24
N PHE A 22 15.84 -1.22 -8.20
CA PHE A 22 16.20 -2.52 -7.61
C PHE A 22 17.67 -2.62 -7.14
N LEU A 23 18.29 -1.48 -6.84
CA LEU A 23 19.65 -1.45 -6.31
C LEU A 23 19.64 -1.61 -4.77
N PRO A 24 20.78 -1.98 -4.15
CA PRO A 24 20.87 -2.04 -2.70
C PRO A 24 20.65 -0.69 -2.01
N TYR A 25 20.12 -0.74 -0.79
CA TYR A 25 19.93 0.41 0.10
C TYR A 25 21.21 1.24 0.29
N GLY A 26 21.01 2.52 0.60
CA GLY A 26 22.10 3.48 0.76
C GLY A 26 22.51 4.17 -0.56
N THR A 27 21.74 3.97 -1.63
CA THR A 27 21.94 4.61 -2.94
C THR A 27 20.81 5.59 -3.22
N GLY A 28 21.10 6.89 -3.05
CA GLY A 28 20.23 8.00 -3.47
C GLY A 28 20.90 8.79 -4.59
N CYS A 29 20.11 9.50 -5.39
CA CYS A 29 20.57 10.35 -6.47
C CYS A 29 19.87 11.70 -6.40
N LEU A 30 20.66 12.77 -6.44
CA LEU A 30 20.18 14.14 -6.54
C LEU A 30 20.68 14.70 -7.87
N LEU A 31 19.73 15.17 -8.69
CA LEU A 31 19.98 15.94 -9.89
C LEU A 31 19.66 17.40 -9.56
N VAL A 32 20.54 18.33 -9.91
CA VAL A 32 20.33 19.76 -9.74
C VAL A 32 20.53 20.47 -11.07
N ARG A 33 19.69 21.48 -11.34
CA ARG A 33 19.83 22.33 -12.52
C ARG A 33 21.07 23.21 -12.44
N ASP A 34 21.28 23.84 -11.28
CA ASP A 34 22.47 24.64 -11.00
C ASP A 34 23.23 24.09 -9.79
N LYS A 35 24.39 23.50 -10.06
CA LYS A 35 25.30 22.99 -9.03
C LYS A 35 25.89 24.09 -8.13
N ARG A 36 25.91 25.36 -8.56
CA ARG A 36 26.42 26.47 -7.74
C ARG A 36 25.62 26.61 -6.45
N SER A 37 24.35 26.23 -6.48
CA SER A 37 23.49 26.17 -5.29
C SER A 37 24.02 25.15 -4.26
N LEU A 38 24.50 23.98 -4.70
CA LEU A 38 25.11 22.99 -3.81
C LEU A 38 26.44 23.48 -3.24
N LEU A 39 27.30 24.04 -4.09
CA LEU A 39 28.58 24.62 -3.67
C LEU A 39 28.38 25.72 -2.62
N LYS A 40 27.46 26.66 -2.87
CA LYS A 40 27.18 27.76 -1.93
C LYS A 40 26.70 27.24 -0.57
N ALA A 41 25.97 26.13 -0.55
CA ALA A 41 25.40 25.56 0.67
C ALA A 41 26.36 24.66 1.45
N ASN A 42 27.25 23.92 0.77
CA ASN A 42 28.04 22.85 1.38
C ASN A 42 29.56 23.11 1.38
N LYS A 43 30.07 24.02 0.54
CA LYS A 43 31.50 24.28 0.47
C LYS A 43 32.04 24.67 1.84
N ALA A 44 33.00 23.90 2.32
CA ALA A 44 33.68 24.13 3.58
C ALA A 44 35.19 24.13 3.34
N THR A 45 35.88 25.15 3.86
CA THR A 45 37.33 25.30 3.66
C THR A 45 38.02 25.41 5.01
N GLY A 46 39.17 24.76 5.15
CA GLY A 46 40.10 24.95 6.27
C GLY A 46 41.39 25.61 5.80
N ALA A 47 42.16 26.21 6.72
CA ALA A 47 43.44 26.86 6.40
C ALA A 47 44.49 25.92 5.77
N TYR A 48 44.29 24.60 5.90
CA TYR A 48 45.16 23.56 5.33
C TYR A 48 44.66 23.05 3.96
N MET A 49 43.50 23.50 3.48
CA MET A 49 42.91 23.00 2.24
C MET A 49 43.40 23.84 1.06
N HIS A 50 43.87 23.16 0.02
CA HIS A 50 44.18 23.77 -1.26
C HIS A 50 42.94 23.80 -2.15
N GLU A 51 42.85 24.78 -3.04
CA GLU A 51 41.76 24.83 -4.01
C GLU A 51 41.80 23.59 -4.92
N PRO A 52 40.68 22.86 -5.04
CA PRO A 52 40.64 21.67 -5.88
C PRO A 52 40.79 22.03 -7.35
N TYR A 53 41.44 21.14 -8.10
CA TYR A 53 41.52 21.26 -9.56
C TYR A 53 40.11 21.32 -10.17
N SER A 54 39.91 22.25 -11.11
CA SER A 54 38.65 22.43 -11.80
C SER A 54 38.70 21.82 -13.20
N LEU A 55 37.65 21.09 -13.57
CA LEU A 55 37.37 20.70 -14.94
C LEU A 55 36.27 21.63 -15.45
N ASP A 56 36.53 22.36 -16.54
CA ASP A 56 35.59 23.32 -17.15
C ASP A 56 35.00 24.36 -16.18
N GLY A 57 35.80 24.86 -15.23
CA GLY A 57 35.37 25.84 -14.24
C GLY A 57 34.48 25.28 -13.13
N ILE A 58 34.45 23.95 -12.99
CA ILE A 58 33.69 23.22 -11.97
C ILE A 58 34.69 22.57 -11.01
N PRO A 59 34.62 22.86 -9.70
CA PRO A 59 35.40 22.11 -8.72
C PRO A 59 35.15 20.61 -8.90
N ASN A 60 36.21 19.84 -9.16
CA ASN A 60 36.11 18.38 -9.28
C ASN A 60 36.00 17.70 -7.90
N ASP A 61 35.88 18.48 -6.84
CA ASP A 61 35.65 17.97 -5.50
C ASP A 61 34.15 17.80 -5.26
N LEU A 62 33.75 16.54 -5.15
CA LEU A 62 32.37 16.17 -4.90
C LEU A 62 32.00 16.29 -3.41
N SER A 63 32.96 16.55 -2.51
CA SER A 63 32.70 16.84 -1.10
C SER A 63 32.06 18.20 -0.90
N ASP A 64 32.39 19.20 -1.74
CA ASP A 64 31.75 20.52 -1.72
C ASP A 64 30.29 20.51 -2.25
N MET A 65 29.83 19.37 -2.78
CA MET A 65 28.51 19.22 -3.39
C MET A 65 27.47 18.58 -2.45
N GLY A 66 27.85 18.27 -1.21
CA GLY A 66 26.95 17.67 -0.23
C GLY A 66 27.54 17.67 1.18
N PRO A 67 26.82 17.10 2.15
CA PRO A 67 27.24 17.17 3.56
C PRO A 67 28.36 16.18 3.92
N GLU A 68 28.72 15.26 3.03
CA GLU A 68 29.71 14.22 3.29
C GLU A 68 31.08 14.60 2.73
N LEU A 69 32.09 14.69 3.60
CA LEU A 69 33.49 14.78 3.20
C LEU A 69 33.98 13.41 2.70
N SER A 70 34.12 12.45 3.63
CA SER A 70 34.41 11.05 3.32
C SER A 70 33.12 10.31 2.98
N ARG A 71 33.09 9.63 1.84
CA ARG A 71 31.89 8.94 1.35
C ARG A 71 32.20 7.64 0.63
N ARG A 72 31.23 6.72 0.64
CA ARG A 72 31.31 5.46 -0.11
C ARG A 72 31.22 5.71 -1.62
N PHE A 73 31.80 4.82 -2.41
CA PHE A 73 31.71 4.88 -3.88
C PHE A 73 30.34 4.41 -4.41
N ARG A 74 29.26 5.08 -3.99
CA ARG A 74 27.86 4.73 -4.36
C ARG A 74 27.62 4.78 -5.88
N GLY A 75 28.34 5.65 -6.59
CA GLY A 75 28.24 5.77 -8.05
C GLY A 75 28.56 4.47 -8.78
N LEU A 76 29.52 3.68 -8.28
CA LEU A 76 29.86 2.38 -8.86
C LEU A 76 28.68 1.39 -8.79
N GLY A 77 27.94 1.41 -7.68
CA GLY A 77 26.75 0.57 -7.48
C GLY A 77 25.62 0.87 -8.45
N VAL A 78 25.59 2.06 -9.05
CA VAL A 78 24.64 2.44 -10.11
C VAL A 78 25.23 2.16 -11.50
N TRP A 79 26.47 2.58 -11.73
CA TRP A 79 27.11 2.51 -13.05
C TRP A 79 27.34 1.06 -13.51
N LEU A 80 27.84 0.19 -12.62
CA LEU A 80 28.22 -1.17 -13.00
C LEU A 80 27.01 -2.01 -13.45
N PRO A 81 25.87 -2.06 -12.72
CA PRO A 81 24.69 -2.78 -13.20
C PRO A 81 24.15 -2.27 -14.54
N ILE A 82 24.17 -0.95 -14.78
CA ILE A 82 23.76 -0.37 -16.07
C ILE A 82 24.68 -0.86 -17.19
N LYS A 83 26.00 -0.90 -16.96
CA LYS A 83 26.96 -1.36 -17.96
C LYS A 83 26.87 -2.86 -18.22
N MET A 84 26.58 -3.67 -17.20
CA MET A 84 26.48 -5.11 -17.34
C MET A 84 25.17 -5.58 -17.98
N TYR A 85 24.04 -4.99 -17.59
CA TYR A 85 22.72 -5.50 -17.96
C TYR A 85 21.97 -4.60 -18.95
N GLY A 86 22.44 -3.37 -19.17
CA GLY A 86 21.70 -2.36 -19.90
C GLY A 86 20.48 -1.85 -19.12
N MET A 87 19.82 -0.82 -19.66
CA MET A 87 18.64 -0.22 -19.02
C MET A 87 17.36 -1.03 -19.21
N ASP A 88 17.29 -1.88 -20.24
CA ASP A 88 16.05 -2.56 -20.63
C ASP A 88 15.59 -3.58 -19.59
N VAL A 89 16.52 -4.24 -18.90
CA VAL A 89 16.18 -5.19 -17.82
C VAL A 89 15.43 -4.50 -16.69
N PHE A 90 15.92 -3.33 -16.25
CA PHE A 90 15.27 -2.57 -15.18
C PHE A 90 13.91 -2.02 -15.62
N ARG A 91 13.79 -1.59 -16.89
CA ARG A 91 12.51 -1.12 -17.44
C ARG A 91 11.48 -2.24 -17.44
N LYS A 92 11.82 -3.42 -17.98
CA LYS A 92 10.94 -4.59 -18.02
C LYS A 92 10.51 -5.04 -16.63
N GLU A 93 11.44 -5.03 -15.68
CA GLU A 93 11.12 -5.39 -14.29
C GLU A 93 10.14 -4.41 -13.65
N LEU A 94 10.31 -3.09 -13.87
CA LEU A 94 9.37 -2.08 -13.39
C LEU A 94 8.00 -2.19 -14.07
N GLU A 95 7.96 -2.41 -15.37
CA GLU A 95 6.73 -2.67 -16.13
C GLU A 95 5.97 -3.86 -15.55
N LEU A 96 6.66 -4.98 -15.30
CA LEU A 96 6.07 -6.14 -14.62
C LEU A 96 5.49 -5.78 -13.25
N LYS A 97 6.19 -4.98 -12.42
CA LYS A 97 5.65 -4.58 -11.12
C LYS A 97 4.38 -3.73 -11.24
N LEU A 98 4.31 -2.86 -12.26
CA LEU A 98 3.12 -2.05 -12.52
C LEU A 98 1.94 -2.93 -12.95
N ASP A 99 2.18 -3.91 -13.84
CA ASP A 99 1.18 -4.87 -14.29
C ASP A 99 0.66 -5.73 -13.13
N LEU A 100 1.58 -6.27 -12.31
CA LEU A 100 1.23 -7.02 -11.11
C LEU A 100 0.41 -6.19 -10.10
N THR A 101 0.70 -4.89 -10.00
CA THR A 101 -0.06 -3.98 -9.14
C THR A 101 -1.47 -3.78 -9.67
N GLN A 102 -1.61 -3.57 -10.97
CA GLN A 102 -2.93 -3.42 -11.59
C GLN A 102 -3.77 -4.70 -11.46
N TYR A 103 -3.14 -5.87 -11.64
CA TYR A 103 -3.76 -7.17 -11.39
C TYR A 103 -4.21 -7.32 -9.94
N ALA A 104 -3.33 -7.02 -8.97
CA ALA A 104 -3.66 -7.12 -7.54
C ALA A 104 -4.84 -6.22 -7.16
N VAL A 105 -4.89 -4.99 -7.66
CA VAL A 105 -6.01 -4.07 -7.42
C VAL A 105 -7.33 -4.63 -7.95
N GLN A 106 -7.34 -5.19 -9.16
CA GLN A 106 -8.55 -5.78 -9.73
C GLN A 106 -9.05 -6.97 -8.92
N GLN A 107 -8.14 -7.86 -8.49
CA GLN A 107 -8.51 -9.04 -7.71
C GLN A 107 -8.96 -8.70 -6.29
N ILE A 108 -8.29 -7.75 -5.63
CA ILE A 108 -8.64 -7.32 -4.27
C ILE A 108 -9.96 -6.54 -4.26
N ALA A 109 -10.24 -5.71 -5.27
CA ALA A 109 -11.51 -5.00 -5.40
C ALA A 109 -12.71 -5.95 -5.60
N ALA A 110 -12.48 -7.19 -6.03
CA ALA A 110 -13.51 -8.21 -6.16
C ALA A 110 -13.80 -8.97 -4.86
N ILE A 111 -13.01 -8.74 -3.79
CA ILE A 111 -13.25 -9.35 -2.48
C ILE A 111 -14.41 -8.59 -1.81
N PRO A 112 -15.45 -9.28 -1.29
CA PRO A 112 -16.57 -8.64 -0.63
C PRO A 112 -16.13 -7.68 0.47
N TYR A 113 -16.82 -6.54 0.53
CA TYR A 113 -16.58 -5.48 1.51
C TYR A 113 -15.19 -4.83 1.46
N ILE A 114 -14.33 -5.13 0.48
CA ILE A 114 -13.07 -4.41 0.31
C ILE A 114 -13.25 -3.24 -0.64
N LYS A 115 -12.80 -2.06 -0.23
CA LYS A 115 -12.75 -0.85 -1.05
C LYS A 115 -11.31 -0.43 -1.34
N ILE A 116 -11.02 -0.11 -2.59
CA ILE A 116 -9.74 0.51 -3.00
C ILE A 116 -9.79 2.00 -2.67
N MET A 117 -8.96 2.43 -1.74
CA MET A 117 -8.95 3.80 -1.23
C MET A 117 -8.05 4.73 -2.06
N THR A 118 -7.00 4.17 -2.65
CA THR A 118 -6.07 4.90 -3.52
C THR A 118 -5.80 4.09 -4.77
N GLN A 119 -6.25 4.57 -5.92
CA GLN A 119 -5.97 3.93 -7.21
C GLN A 119 -4.46 3.95 -7.50
N PRO A 120 -3.88 2.86 -8.03
CA PRO A 120 -2.45 2.78 -8.27
C PRO A 120 -2.04 3.72 -9.40
N LYS A 121 -1.15 4.66 -9.11
CA LYS A 121 -0.39 5.40 -10.16
C LYS A 121 0.97 4.78 -10.44
N LEU A 122 1.47 4.00 -9.48
CA LEU A 122 2.75 3.30 -9.48
C LEU A 122 2.51 1.92 -8.84
N THR A 123 3.55 1.31 -8.27
CA THR A 123 3.54 -0.03 -7.68
C THR A 123 2.95 -0.10 -6.27
N ILE A 124 2.00 0.78 -5.95
CA ILE A 124 1.47 0.98 -4.59
C ILE A 124 0.00 1.38 -4.65
N PHE A 125 -0.79 0.80 -3.75
CA PHE A 125 -2.18 1.17 -3.52
C PHE A 125 -2.57 0.87 -2.08
N ALA A 126 -3.72 1.42 -1.68
CA ALA A 126 -4.29 1.21 -0.37
C ALA A 126 -5.73 0.73 -0.49
N PHE A 127 -6.13 -0.16 0.42
CA PHE A 127 -7.45 -0.74 0.48
C PHE A 127 -7.86 -0.96 1.94
N ARG A 128 -9.16 -1.11 2.19
CA ARG A 128 -9.68 -1.43 3.51
C ARG A 128 -10.99 -2.21 3.41
N LEU A 129 -11.33 -2.93 4.47
CA LEU A 129 -12.69 -3.41 4.72
C LEU A 129 -13.60 -2.22 5.02
N GLU A 130 -14.69 -2.14 4.28
CA GLU A 130 -15.70 -1.08 4.30
C GLU A 130 -17.06 -1.78 4.42
N LEU A 131 -17.55 -1.88 5.65
CA LEU A 131 -18.90 -2.39 5.96
C LEU A 131 -19.87 -1.22 6.09
N ASP A 132 -20.99 -1.32 5.39
CA ASP A 132 -22.08 -0.36 5.53
C ASP A 132 -22.61 -0.35 6.98
N ASP A 133 -23.19 0.78 7.38
CA ASP A 133 -23.79 1.00 8.71
C ASP A 133 -22.89 0.70 9.92
N THR A 134 -21.56 0.74 9.73
CA THR A 134 -20.56 0.52 10.79
C THR A 134 -19.79 1.81 11.10
N ASP A 135 -19.52 2.07 12.38
CA ASP A 135 -18.71 3.22 12.82
C ASP A 135 -17.27 3.13 12.29
N GLU A 136 -16.67 4.28 11.94
CA GLU A 136 -15.28 4.36 11.46
C GLU A 136 -14.26 3.84 12.47
N GLU A 137 -14.47 4.01 13.77
CA GLU A 137 -13.57 3.47 14.80
C GLU A 137 -13.56 1.94 14.79
N ILE A 138 -14.74 1.34 14.59
CA ILE A 138 -14.90 -0.12 14.46
C ILE A 138 -14.25 -0.59 13.16
N LYS A 139 -14.46 0.11 12.04
CA LYS A 139 -13.78 -0.22 10.77
C LYS A 139 -12.26 -0.11 10.89
N ASP A 140 -11.75 0.90 11.57
CA ASP A 140 -10.31 1.06 11.81
C ASP A 140 -9.76 -0.10 12.64
N LYS A 141 -10.47 -0.53 13.69
CA LYS A 141 -10.09 -1.71 14.47
C LYS A 141 -10.11 -2.97 13.60
N MET A 142 -11.17 -3.20 12.84
CA MET A 142 -11.28 -4.36 11.96
C MET A 142 -10.17 -4.44 10.93
N ASN A 143 -9.76 -3.30 10.36
CA ASN A 143 -8.67 -3.27 9.39
C ASN A 143 -7.29 -3.49 10.05
N ARG A 144 -7.10 -3.10 11.32
CA ARG A 144 -5.92 -3.51 12.10
C ARG A 144 -5.91 -5.01 12.33
N ASP A 145 -7.04 -5.58 12.72
CA ASP A 145 -7.19 -7.03 12.93
C ASP A 145 -6.95 -7.81 11.62
N LEU A 146 -7.44 -7.29 10.48
CA LEU A 146 -7.18 -7.85 9.15
C LEU A 146 -5.69 -7.84 8.82
N LEU A 147 -5.03 -6.69 9.00
CA LEU A 147 -3.60 -6.55 8.75
C LEU A 147 -2.79 -7.55 9.58
N ASP A 148 -3.10 -7.65 10.87
CA ASP A 148 -2.45 -8.57 11.78
C ASP A 148 -2.70 -10.02 11.41
N SER A 149 -3.94 -10.37 11.03
CA SER A 149 -4.30 -11.73 10.58
C SER A 149 -3.51 -12.12 9.33
N VAL A 150 -3.47 -11.25 8.32
CA VAL A 150 -2.70 -11.50 7.08
C VAL A 150 -1.20 -11.65 7.39
N ASN A 151 -0.62 -10.74 8.17
CA ASN A 151 0.81 -10.78 8.47
C ASN A 151 1.22 -11.97 9.35
N LYS A 152 0.35 -12.42 10.27
CA LYS A 152 0.59 -13.59 11.14
C LYS A 152 0.77 -14.90 10.36
N ARG A 153 0.25 -14.98 9.14
CA ARG A 153 0.43 -16.17 8.26
C ARG A 153 1.88 -16.35 7.81
N GLY A 154 2.68 -15.28 7.81
CA GLY A 154 4.12 -15.35 7.49
C GLY A 154 4.48 -15.48 6.01
N ASN A 155 3.50 -15.67 5.11
CA ASN A 155 3.74 -15.77 3.67
C ASN A 155 4.01 -14.40 3.02
N ILE A 156 3.39 -13.35 3.54
CA ILE A 156 3.47 -11.98 3.05
C ILE A 156 3.54 -10.98 4.20
N VAL A 157 4.02 -9.76 3.89
CA VAL A 157 4.01 -8.64 4.83
C VAL A 157 3.37 -7.44 4.16
N LEU A 158 2.25 -6.98 4.72
CA LEU A 158 1.60 -5.72 4.40
C LEU A 158 1.93 -4.67 5.45
N SER A 159 1.79 -3.40 5.06
CA SER A 159 1.93 -2.27 5.96
C SER A 159 0.63 -1.48 6.03
N ALA A 160 0.50 -0.59 7.01
CA ALA A 160 -0.63 0.31 7.11
C ALA A 160 -0.26 1.74 6.71
N ILE A 161 -1.27 2.50 6.30
CA ILE A 161 -1.25 3.96 6.27
C ILE A 161 -2.55 4.47 6.86
N ARG A 162 -2.56 5.75 7.24
CA ARG A 162 -3.81 6.49 7.33
C ARG A 162 -3.96 7.36 6.08
N SER A 163 -5.16 7.39 5.52
CA SER A 163 -5.47 8.15 4.31
C SER A 163 -6.68 9.02 4.58
N CYS A 164 -6.61 10.30 4.20
CA CYS A 164 -7.76 11.18 4.16
C CYS A 164 -8.59 10.86 2.90
N ALA A 165 -9.16 9.66 2.86
CA ALA A 165 -9.97 9.28 1.72
C ALA A 165 -11.30 10.04 1.77
N LYS A 166 -11.83 10.41 0.61
CA LYS A 166 -13.24 10.78 0.50
C LYS A 166 -14.04 9.50 0.72
N SER A 167 -14.50 9.27 1.95
CA SER A 167 -15.56 8.30 2.16
C SER A 167 -16.82 8.82 1.47
N GLU A 168 -17.52 7.96 0.73
CA GLU A 168 -18.80 8.30 0.08
C GLU A 168 -19.86 8.73 1.12
N SER A 169 -19.67 8.39 2.40
CA SER A 169 -20.55 8.79 3.49
C SER A 169 -20.42 10.24 3.96
N ASN A 170 -19.54 11.07 3.37
CA ASN A 170 -19.34 12.45 3.82
C ASN A 170 -19.57 13.51 2.73
N GLU A 171 -20.77 14.09 2.73
CA GLU A 171 -21.23 15.19 1.87
C GLU A 171 -20.46 16.53 2.02
N LYS A 172 -19.39 16.61 2.83
CA LYS A 172 -18.74 17.89 3.20
C LYS A 172 -17.24 17.99 2.92
N GLY A 173 -16.71 17.28 1.93
CA GLY A 173 -15.44 17.62 1.27
C GLY A 173 -14.14 17.52 2.09
N LYS A 174 -14.20 17.31 3.41
CA LYS A 174 -13.06 16.94 4.25
C LYS A 174 -12.99 15.42 4.31
N GLY A 175 -11.95 14.84 3.72
CA GLY A 175 -11.71 13.39 3.80
C GLY A 175 -11.61 12.96 5.26
N VAL A 176 -12.16 11.79 5.58
CA VAL A 176 -12.01 11.19 6.91
C VAL A 176 -10.66 10.52 6.94
N ASP A 177 -9.89 10.76 8.00
CA ASP A 177 -8.62 10.09 8.22
C ASP A 177 -8.90 8.65 8.66
N VAL A 178 -8.69 7.68 7.76
CA VAL A 178 -9.05 6.28 7.97
C VAL A 178 -7.85 5.34 7.86
N PHE A 179 -7.86 4.27 8.65
CA PHE A 179 -6.84 3.23 8.58
C PHE A 179 -7.04 2.35 7.34
N CYS A 180 -5.97 2.20 6.56
CA CYS A 180 -5.94 1.40 5.34
C CYS A 180 -4.75 0.45 5.34
N LEU A 181 -4.95 -0.75 4.80
CA LEU A 181 -3.86 -1.64 4.42
C LEU A 181 -3.22 -1.10 3.14
N ARG A 182 -1.89 -1.21 3.06
CA ARG A 182 -1.08 -0.74 1.94
C ARG A 182 -0.27 -1.90 1.38
N MET A 183 -0.49 -2.17 0.10
CA MET A 183 0.27 -3.13 -0.67
C MET A 183 1.27 -2.40 -1.56
N VAL A 184 2.53 -2.84 -1.53
CA VAL A 184 3.63 -2.34 -2.35
C VAL A 184 4.27 -3.52 -3.07
N ILE A 185 4.23 -3.53 -4.39
CA ILE A 185 4.82 -4.60 -5.21
C ILE A 185 6.09 -4.06 -5.85
N LEU A 186 7.19 -4.05 -5.11
CA LEU A 186 8.46 -3.47 -5.59
C LEU A 186 9.67 -4.38 -5.40
N SER A 187 9.52 -5.53 -4.75
CA SER A 187 10.60 -6.51 -4.69
C SER A 187 10.82 -7.12 -6.07
N GLN A 188 12.08 -7.14 -6.52
CA GLN A 188 12.48 -7.82 -7.76
C GLN A 188 12.10 -9.31 -7.74
N ARG A 189 12.07 -9.92 -6.55
CA ARG A 189 11.72 -11.35 -6.41
C ARG A 189 10.21 -11.63 -6.47
N THR A 190 9.35 -10.61 -6.35
CA THR A 190 7.90 -10.79 -6.38
C THR A 190 7.42 -11.03 -7.80
N GLN A 191 6.93 -12.23 -8.07
CA GLN A 191 6.30 -12.63 -9.32
C GLN A 191 4.80 -12.83 -9.12
N LEU A 192 4.09 -13.21 -10.20
CA LEU A 192 2.64 -13.41 -10.16
C LEU A 192 2.19 -14.38 -9.07
N GLU A 193 2.94 -15.45 -8.82
CA GLU A 193 2.56 -16.45 -7.80
C GLU A 193 2.58 -15.87 -6.39
N GLN A 194 3.55 -15.03 -6.03
CA GLN A 194 3.55 -14.36 -4.73
C GLN A 194 2.38 -13.37 -4.61
N VAL A 195 2.00 -12.71 -5.71
CA VAL A 195 0.83 -11.81 -5.72
C VAL A 195 -0.47 -12.60 -5.57
N ARG A 196 -0.60 -13.76 -6.22
CA ARG A 196 -1.75 -14.67 -6.03
C ARG A 196 -1.84 -15.18 -4.60
N GLN A 197 -0.71 -15.60 -4.02
CA GLN A 197 -0.66 -16.01 -2.62
C GLN A 197 -1.10 -14.87 -1.69
N ALA A 198 -0.63 -13.63 -1.95
CA ALA A 198 -1.04 -12.45 -1.19
C ALA A 198 -2.56 -12.21 -1.26
N ILE A 199 -3.15 -12.30 -2.45
CA ILE A 199 -4.59 -12.13 -2.66
C ILE A 199 -5.37 -13.20 -1.90
N GLN A 200 -4.90 -14.46 -1.95
CA GLN A 200 -5.53 -15.58 -1.25
C GLN A 200 -5.48 -15.38 0.27
N ASP A 201 -4.33 -14.98 0.81
CA ASP A 201 -4.17 -14.71 2.25
C ASP A 201 -5.06 -13.56 2.73
N ILE A 202 -5.20 -12.49 1.93
CA ILE A 202 -6.12 -11.39 2.22
C ILE A 202 -7.57 -11.87 2.20
N LYS A 203 -7.96 -12.67 1.20
CA LYS A 203 -9.31 -13.18 1.04
C LYS A 203 -9.71 -14.09 2.21
N ASP A 204 -8.82 -15.00 2.61
CA ASP A 204 -9.08 -15.91 3.71
C ASP A 204 -9.16 -15.17 5.04
N ALA A 205 -8.26 -14.20 5.29
CA ALA A 205 -8.31 -13.37 6.50
C ALA A 205 -9.58 -12.51 6.56
N ALA A 206 -10.03 -11.95 5.43
CA ALA A 206 -11.29 -11.21 5.34
C ALA A 206 -12.49 -12.13 5.61
N ASN A 207 -12.48 -13.35 5.07
CA ASN A 207 -13.52 -14.34 5.33
C ASN A 207 -13.58 -14.72 6.82
N GLU A 208 -12.45 -15.05 7.44
CA GLU A 208 -12.37 -15.38 8.87
C GLU A 208 -12.95 -14.27 9.75
N LEU A 209 -12.63 -13.01 9.43
CA LEU A 209 -13.18 -11.85 10.11
C LEU A 209 -14.68 -11.71 9.88
N SER A 210 -15.16 -11.86 8.63
CA SER A 210 -16.61 -11.84 8.34
C SER A 210 -17.38 -12.93 9.09
N TRP A 211 -16.81 -14.13 9.25
CA TRP A 211 -17.38 -15.24 10.02
C TRP A 211 -17.42 -14.94 11.53
N SER A 212 -16.36 -14.35 12.07
CA SER A 212 -16.33 -13.92 13.48
C SER A 212 -17.32 -12.80 13.77
N LEU A 213 -17.45 -11.85 12.83
CA LEU A 213 -18.44 -10.78 12.88
C LEU A 213 -19.85 -11.35 12.74
N GLY A 214 -20.10 -12.33 11.88
CA GLY A 214 -21.39 -13.03 11.79
C GLY A 214 -21.81 -13.67 13.11
N ARG A 215 -20.88 -14.31 13.84
CA ARG A 215 -21.15 -14.81 15.21
C ARG A 215 -21.34 -13.70 16.22
N GLY A 216 -20.61 -12.58 16.09
CA GLY A 216 -20.78 -11.38 16.90
C GLY A 216 -22.10 -10.66 16.65
N PHE A 217 -22.56 -10.60 15.40
CA PHE A 217 -23.81 -10.03 14.94
C PHE A 217 -24.97 -10.89 15.44
N VAL A 218 -24.88 -12.22 15.33
CA VAL A 218 -25.87 -13.15 15.93
C VAL A 218 -25.90 -13.01 17.47
N LYS A 219 -24.76 -12.84 18.14
CA LYS A 219 -24.73 -12.58 19.60
C LYS A 219 -25.31 -11.23 20.00
N ALA A 220 -25.01 -10.15 19.26
CA ALA A 220 -25.51 -8.81 19.52
C ALA A 220 -27.01 -8.68 19.18
N ILE A 221 -27.46 -9.33 18.11
CA ILE A 221 -28.87 -9.39 17.72
C ILE A 221 -29.69 -10.20 18.74
N ASN A 222 -29.16 -11.32 19.25
CA ASN A 222 -29.82 -12.12 20.30
C ASN A 222 -29.97 -11.39 21.65
N GLN A 223 -29.25 -10.28 21.86
CA GLN A 223 -29.37 -9.43 23.04
C GLN A 223 -30.33 -8.25 22.85
N SER A 224 -30.89 -8.05 21.64
CA SER A 224 -31.86 -6.98 21.39
C SER A 224 -33.31 -7.47 21.49
N ASP A 225 -34.12 -6.77 22.29
CA ASP A 225 -35.54 -7.12 22.49
C ASP A 225 -36.36 -7.07 21.19
N LYS A 226 -35.96 -6.23 20.23
CA LYS A 226 -36.65 -6.10 18.92
C LYS A 226 -36.52 -7.36 18.06
N PHE A 227 -35.40 -8.10 18.13
CA PHE A 227 -35.24 -9.33 17.34
C PHE A 227 -35.87 -10.56 18.00
N ARG A 228 -35.99 -10.59 19.34
CA ARG A 228 -36.81 -11.60 20.04
C ARG A 228 -38.27 -11.57 19.58
N VAL A 229 -38.81 -10.38 19.38
CA VAL A 229 -40.17 -10.19 18.85
C VAL A 229 -40.24 -10.69 17.40
N PHE A 230 -39.28 -10.32 16.54
CA PHE A 230 -39.20 -10.77 15.15
C PHE A 230 -39.09 -12.30 15.00
N LEU A 231 -38.26 -12.96 15.82
CA LEU A 231 -38.16 -14.43 15.85
C LEU A 231 -39.45 -15.09 16.33
N SER A 232 -40.17 -14.48 17.27
CA SER A 232 -41.47 -14.99 17.73
C SER A 232 -42.53 -14.92 16.62
N GLU A 233 -42.52 -13.85 15.81
CA GLU A 233 -43.42 -13.68 14.67
C GLU A 233 -43.08 -14.64 13.52
N ILE A 234 -41.79 -14.86 13.25
CA ILE A 234 -41.33 -15.85 12.27
C ILE A 234 -41.70 -17.26 12.73
N ASN A 235 -41.47 -17.63 13.99
CA ASN A 235 -41.87 -18.94 14.50
C ASN A 235 -43.38 -19.14 14.45
N HIS A 236 -44.17 -18.12 14.77
CA HIS A 236 -45.63 -18.19 14.66
C HIS A 236 -46.07 -18.41 13.20
N LYS A 237 -45.44 -17.74 12.23
CA LYS A 237 -45.69 -17.93 10.80
C LYS A 237 -45.23 -19.31 10.29
N ILE A 238 -44.08 -19.81 10.75
CA ILE A 238 -43.59 -21.16 10.41
C ILE A 238 -44.53 -22.24 10.95
N ILE A 239 -45.06 -22.09 12.16
CA ILE A 239 -46.06 -23.00 12.74
C ILE A 239 -47.35 -22.98 11.90
N GLN A 240 -47.80 -21.81 11.43
CA GLN A 240 -48.96 -21.72 10.53
C GLN A 240 -48.71 -22.35 9.17
N LEU A 241 -47.52 -22.16 8.58
CA LEU A 241 -47.15 -22.78 7.30
C LEU A 241 -47.02 -24.30 7.39
N ARG A 242 -46.51 -24.84 8.51
CA ARG A 242 -46.49 -26.28 8.78
C ARG A 242 -47.89 -26.88 8.92
N LYS A 243 -48.85 -26.16 9.51
CA LYS A 243 -50.27 -26.58 9.57
C LYS A 243 -50.92 -26.65 8.18
N LEU A 244 -50.36 -25.95 7.18
CA LEU A 244 -50.78 -25.98 5.79
C LEU A 244 -50.00 -27.00 4.93
N GLY A 245 -49.16 -27.84 5.54
CA GLY A 245 -48.38 -28.88 4.85
C GLY A 245 -47.14 -28.36 4.09
N ILE A 246 -46.75 -27.10 4.30
CA ILE A 246 -45.58 -26.50 3.64
C ILE A 246 -44.34 -26.69 4.52
N ASN A 247 -43.41 -27.54 4.07
CA ASN A 247 -42.11 -27.72 4.75
C ASN A 247 -41.15 -26.58 4.38
N VAL A 248 -40.93 -25.67 5.33
CA VAL A 248 -39.88 -24.64 5.24
C VAL A 248 -38.63 -25.17 5.94
N CYS A 249 -37.54 -25.35 5.19
CA CYS A 249 -36.26 -25.85 5.69
C CYS A 249 -35.24 -24.70 5.68
N PHE A 250 -34.84 -24.22 6.86
CA PHE A 250 -33.67 -23.36 7.04
C PHE A 250 -32.55 -24.21 7.64
N PHE A 251 -31.41 -24.31 6.96
CA PHE A 251 -30.16 -24.82 7.54
C PHE A 251 -29.56 -23.75 8.43
N LEU A 252 -29.91 -23.78 9.71
CA LEU A 252 -29.16 -23.16 10.80
C LEU A 252 -29.01 -24.25 11.86
N ASP A 253 -28.04 -25.15 11.66
CA ASP A 253 -27.60 -26.05 12.72
C ASP A 253 -26.81 -25.23 13.74
N LEU A 254 -27.41 -25.06 14.93
CA LEU A 254 -26.79 -24.55 16.14
C LEU A 254 -26.86 -25.69 17.17
N GLU A 255 -25.76 -26.41 17.34
CA GLU A 255 -25.41 -27.05 18.63
C GLU A 255 -24.38 -26.18 19.34
#